data_AF-A0A6P2BEB5-F1
#
_entry.id   AF-A0A6P2BEB5-F1
#
_cell.length_a   1.000
_cell.length_b   1.000
_cell.length_c   1.000
_cell.angle_alpha   90.00
_cell.angle_beta   90.00
_cell.angle_gamma   90.00
#
_symmetry.space_group_name_H-M   'P 1'
#
loop_
_entity.id
_entity.type
_entity.pdbx_description
1 polymer ?
#
loop_
_entity_poly.entity_id
_entity_poly.type
_entity_poly.pdbx_seq_one_letter_code
_entity_poly.pdbx_strand_id
1 'polypeptide(L)'
;MLLNAQTNNNDPDLAPSQRRLQRAPDFTGNRLSSFRAVVLRHGLPGAMLGALCLLHPDMRALLTPALTGFLADPARYLGIAALMFAALVSYAWFIDRRLNAAAVGWILYLLLISIWEEWVFRLALPYFAAENGMELRTAVIASNVLFGAAHYFTLRWKWQWCVAAALGGMALSRNFAVHYDLVLVIGIHWLATFVNTPRLPGGSRAA
;
A
#
# COMPACT_ATOMS: atom_id res chain seq x y z
N MET A 1 -54.48 -15.03 10.29
CA MET A 1 -53.45 -16.07 10.55
C MET A 1 -52.91 -16.52 9.19
N LEU A 2 -52.17 -15.65 8.50
CA LEU A 2 -50.71 -15.71 8.35
C LEU A 2 -50.17 -17.13 8.10
N LEU A 3 -49.95 -17.46 6.83
CA LEU A 3 -48.95 -18.44 6.42
C LEU A 3 -48.13 -17.80 5.30
N ASN A 4 -46.93 -17.35 5.71
CA ASN A 4 -45.87 -16.84 4.86
C ASN A 4 -45.46 -17.91 3.85
N ALA A 5 -45.66 -17.66 2.56
CA ALA A 5 -44.89 -18.30 1.53
C ALA A 5 -43.48 -17.67 1.55
N GLN A 6 -42.53 -18.40 2.11
CA GLN A 6 -41.10 -18.10 1.98
C GLN A 6 -40.74 -18.06 0.50
N THR A 7 -40.42 -16.88 -0.03
CA THR A 7 -39.70 -16.75 -1.28
C THR A 7 -38.29 -17.28 -1.08
N ASN A 8 -38.06 -18.48 -1.59
CA ASN A 8 -36.73 -19.03 -1.83
C ASN A 8 -35.98 -18.12 -2.82
N ASN A 9 -35.25 -17.13 -2.32
CA ASN A 9 -34.24 -16.43 -3.09
C ASN A 9 -32.95 -17.27 -3.13
N ASN A 10 -33.03 -18.41 -3.83
CA ASN A 10 -31.86 -19.05 -4.40
C ASN A 10 -31.66 -18.41 -5.78
N ASP A 11 -30.99 -17.26 -5.80
CA ASP A 11 -30.41 -16.72 -7.03
C ASP A 11 -28.90 -17.01 -6.98
N PRO A 12 -28.39 -17.99 -7.74
CA PRO A 12 -27.00 -18.40 -7.68
C PRO A 12 -26.08 -17.60 -8.62
N ASP A 13 -26.56 -16.51 -9.23
CA ASP A 13 -25.77 -15.71 -10.17
C ASP A 13 -25.30 -14.39 -9.58
N LEU A 14 -24.04 -14.43 -9.14
CA LEU A 14 -22.99 -13.41 -9.18
C LEU A 14 -22.10 -13.64 -7.96
N ALA A 15 -21.26 -14.68 -8.02
CA ALA A 15 -20.15 -14.81 -7.08
C ALA A 15 -19.37 -13.47 -7.13
N PRO A 16 -19.43 -12.62 -6.09
CA PRO A 16 -18.81 -11.30 -6.16
C PRO A 16 -17.33 -11.57 -6.33
N SER A 17 -16.76 -11.15 -7.46
CA SER A 17 -15.36 -11.40 -7.83
C SER A 17 -14.54 -11.29 -6.57
N GLN A 18 -14.09 -12.42 -6.02
CA GLN A 18 -13.50 -12.43 -4.69
C GLN A 18 -12.39 -11.40 -4.71
N ARG A 19 -12.53 -10.33 -3.90
CA ARG A 19 -11.66 -9.15 -3.96
C ARG A 19 -10.22 -9.63 -4.09
N ARG A 20 -9.60 -9.43 -5.26
CA ARG A 20 -8.48 -10.23 -5.79
C ARG A 20 -7.42 -10.57 -4.73
N LEU A 21 -7.11 -9.59 -3.89
CA LEU A 21 -6.08 -9.65 -2.85
C LEU A 21 -6.56 -10.25 -1.51
N GLN A 22 -7.81 -10.02 -1.10
CA GLN A 22 -8.29 -10.38 0.25
C GLN A 22 -8.75 -11.85 0.34
N ARG A 23 -8.55 -12.47 1.50
CA ARG A 23 -9.11 -13.78 1.83
C ARG A 23 -10.62 -13.71 2.14
N ALA A 24 -11.27 -14.87 2.21
CA ALA A 24 -12.65 -14.97 2.67
C ALA A 24 -12.78 -14.47 4.13
N PRO A 25 -13.96 -14.01 4.56
CA PRO A 25 -14.25 -13.85 5.99
C PRO A 25 -13.92 -15.14 6.73
N ASP A 26 -13.25 -15.04 7.88
CA ASP A 26 -12.92 -16.15 8.77
C ASP A 26 -13.14 -15.68 10.22
N PHE A 27 -12.81 -16.50 11.22
CA PHE A 27 -12.95 -16.15 12.63
C PHE A 27 -12.11 -14.93 13.07
N THR A 28 -11.13 -14.51 12.26
CA THR A 28 -10.32 -13.29 12.50
C THR A 28 -11.02 -12.01 12.03
N GLY A 29 -12.21 -12.12 11.43
CA GLY A 29 -13.13 -11.02 11.15
C GLY A 29 -13.61 -10.94 9.70
N ASN A 30 -14.36 -9.87 9.43
CA ASN A 30 -14.93 -9.60 8.10
C ASN A 30 -13.89 -9.07 7.10
N ARG A 31 -14.24 -9.11 5.80
CA ARG A 31 -13.44 -8.47 4.74
C ARG A 31 -13.32 -6.97 5.00
N LEU A 32 -12.20 -6.38 4.61
CA LEU A 32 -12.00 -4.93 4.62
C LEU A 32 -12.83 -4.33 3.49
N SER A 33 -14.07 -3.98 3.80
CA SER A 33 -15.07 -3.58 2.83
C SER A 33 -15.20 -2.08 2.62
N SER A 34 -14.57 -1.25 3.46
CA SER A 34 -14.67 0.21 3.41
C SER A 34 -13.30 0.89 3.54
N PHE A 35 -13.21 2.12 3.03
CA PHE A 35 -12.01 2.95 3.13
C PHE A 35 -11.59 3.14 4.60
N ARG A 36 -12.52 3.53 5.48
CA ARG A 36 -12.24 3.68 6.93
C ARG A 36 -11.60 2.44 7.54
N ALA A 37 -12.08 1.25 7.19
CA ALA A 37 -11.52 0.02 7.75
C ALA A 37 -10.07 -0.21 7.30
N VAL A 38 -9.74 0.12 6.05
CA VAL A 38 -8.36 0.03 5.53
C VAL A 38 -7.45 1.04 6.22
N VAL A 39 -7.90 2.28 6.40
CA VAL A 39 -7.17 3.32 7.15
C VAL A 39 -6.86 2.84 8.56
N LEU A 40 -7.87 2.41 9.31
CA LEU A 40 -7.69 2.05 10.72
C LEU A 40 -6.83 0.79 10.92
N ARG A 41 -6.93 -0.19 10.01
CA ARG A 41 -6.22 -1.48 10.20
C ARG A 41 -4.82 -1.51 9.61
N HIS A 42 -4.54 -0.68 8.63
CA HIS A 42 -3.27 -0.73 7.89
C HIS A 42 -2.59 0.64 7.85
N GLY A 43 -3.30 1.67 7.38
CA GLY A 43 -2.73 3.02 7.27
C GLY A 43 -2.28 3.60 8.61
N LEU A 44 -3.12 3.52 9.64
CA LEU A 44 -2.84 4.10 10.96
C LEU A 44 -1.68 3.37 11.68
N PRO A 45 -1.67 2.03 11.84
CA PRO A 45 -0.52 1.35 12.43
C PRO A 45 0.79 1.61 11.68
N GLY A 46 0.73 1.64 10.35
CA GLY A 46 1.87 1.97 9.50
C GLY A 46 2.41 3.38 9.72
N ALA A 47 1.52 4.37 9.73
CA ALA A 47 1.88 5.76 10.01
C ALA A 47 2.44 5.93 11.43
N MET A 48 1.88 5.23 12.43
CA MET A 48 2.42 5.22 13.79
C MET A 48 3.83 4.64 13.83
N LEU A 49 4.07 3.51 13.14
CA LEU A 49 5.42 2.92 13.03
C LEU A 49 6.38 3.89 12.33
N GLY A 50 5.97 4.51 11.23
CA GLY A 50 6.77 5.53 10.53
C GLY A 50 7.11 6.73 11.42
N ALA A 51 6.16 7.19 12.22
CA ALA A 51 6.38 8.25 13.21
C ALA A 51 7.36 7.81 14.31
N LEU A 52 7.24 6.58 14.82
CA LEU A 52 8.19 6.03 15.79
C LEU A 52 9.61 5.97 15.21
N CYS A 53 9.77 5.58 13.94
CA CYS A 53 11.07 5.63 13.27
C CYS A 53 11.63 7.06 13.18
N LEU A 54 10.78 8.07 12.96
CA LEU A 54 11.22 9.49 12.93
C LEU A 54 11.69 10.01 14.30
N LEU A 55 11.22 9.42 15.40
CA LEU A 55 11.68 9.79 16.74
C LEU A 55 13.10 9.27 17.02
N HIS A 56 13.58 8.26 16.28
CA HIS A 56 14.93 7.73 16.44
C HIS A 56 15.96 8.58 15.67
N PRO A 57 16.99 9.16 16.34
CA PRO A 57 17.95 10.05 15.70
C PRO A 57 18.73 9.44 14.52
N ASP A 58 19.11 8.16 14.62
CA ASP A 58 19.89 7.52 13.58
C ASP A 58 19.03 7.23 12.34
N MET A 59 17.81 6.70 12.55
CA MET A 59 16.87 6.49 11.46
C MET A 59 16.55 7.80 10.74
N ARG A 60 16.19 8.88 11.46
CA ARG A 60 15.87 10.17 10.82
C ARG A 60 17.06 10.73 10.03
N ALA A 61 18.30 10.49 10.46
CA ALA A 61 19.50 10.98 9.77
C ALA A 61 19.63 10.39 8.36
N LEU A 62 19.10 9.17 8.13
CA LEU A 62 19.08 8.51 6.83
C LEU A 62 18.20 9.22 5.79
N LEU A 63 17.23 10.05 6.21
CA LEU A 63 16.32 10.73 5.28
C LEU A 63 17.03 11.77 4.41
N THR A 64 17.94 12.55 5.00
CA THR A 64 18.61 13.65 4.28
C THR A 64 19.35 13.16 3.04
N PRO A 65 20.24 12.16 3.13
CA PRO A 65 20.91 11.64 1.93
C PRO A 65 19.92 10.96 0.98
N ALA A 66 18.91 10.24 1.50
CA ALA A 66 17.90 9.55 0.68
C ALA A 66 16.92 10.50 -0.06
N LEU A 67 16.81 11.76 0.39
CA LEU A 67 15.98 12.81 -0.22
C LEU A 67 16.79 13.84 -0.99
N THR A 68 18.11 13.68 -1.10
CA THR A 68 19.00 14.70 -1.67
C THR A 68 18.62 15.07 -3.10
N GLY A 69 18.24 14.10 -3.94
CA GLY A 69 17.77 14.37 -5.30
C GLY A 69 16.53 15.27 -5.34
N PHE A 70 15.54 14.99 -4.47
CA PHE A 70 14.34 15.80 -4.33
C PHE A 70 14.65 17.21 -3.80
N LEU A 71 15.53 17.33 -2.81
CA LEU A 71 15.90 18.62 -2.24
C LEU A 71 16.68 19.49 -3.24
N ALA A 72 17.45 18.87 -4.14
CA ALA A 72 18.20 19.57 -5.19
C ALA A 72 17.32 20.06 -6.35
N ASP A 73 16.30 19.31 -6.74
CA ASP A 73 15.39 19.67 -7.84
C ASP A 73 13.92 19.33 -7.52
N PRO A 74 13.29 20.02 -6.56
CA PRO A 74 11.95 19.67 -6.11
C PRO A 74 10.91 19.83 -7.23
N ALA A 75 11.11 20.78 -8.14
CA ALA A 75 10.20 21.04 -9.25
C ALA A 75 10.06 19.83 -10.18
N ARG A 76 11.17 19.15 -10.50
CA ARG A 76 11.15 17.95 -11.32
C ARG A 76 10.36 16.81 -10.68
N TYR A 77 10.59 16.53 -9.40
CA TYR A 77 9.87 15.46 -8.70
C TYR A 77 8.39 15.78 -8.55
N LEU A 78 8.05 17.03 -8.20
CA LEU A 78 6.65 17.45 -8.11
C LEU A 78 5.95 17.42 -9.47
N GLY A 79 6.65 17.80 -10.55
CA GLY A 79 6.14 17.70 -11.91
C GLY A 79 5.85 16.25 -12.33
N ILE A 80 6.77 15.32 -12.04
CA ILE A 80 6.57 13.88 -12.27
C ILE A 80 5.41 13.37 -11.42
N ALA A 81 5.35 13.71 -10.13
CA ALA A 81 4.27 13.29 -9.24
C ALA A 81 2.90 13.82 -9.70
N ALA A 82 2.84 15.07 -10.19
CA ALA A 82 1.62 15.65 -10.75
C ALA A 82 1.18 14.94 -12.04
N LEU A 83 2.12 14.63 -12.93
CA LEU A 83 1.85 13.85 -14.15
C LEU A 83 1.33 12.45 -13.80
N MET A 84 1.98 11.77 -12.85
CA MET A 84 1.53 10.48 -12.35
C MET A 84 0.12 10.59 -11.77
N PHE A 85 -0.13 11.56 -10.89
CA PHE A 85 -1.45 11.79 -10.30
C PHE A 85 -2.53 11.96 -11.37
N ALA A 86 -2.28 12.81 -12.37
CA ALA A 86 -3.20 13.02 -13.48
C ALA A 86 -3.46 11.73 -14.27
N ALA A 87 -2.43 10.91 -14.50
CA ALA A 87 -2.56 9.61 -15.15
C ALA A 87 -3.39 8.61 -14.31
N LEU A 88 -3.16 8.53 -13.00
CA LEU A 88 -3.93 7.64 -12.10
C LEU A 88 -5.41 8.07 -12.02
N VAL A 89 -5.68 9.38 -11.92
CA VAL A 89 -7.03 9.95 -11.95
C VAL A 89 -7.73 9.64 -13.27
N SER A 90 -7.03 9.82 -14.39
CA SER A 90 -7.55 9.51 -15.72
C SER A 90 -7.84 8.02 -15.88
N TYR A 91 -6.96 7.15 -15.36
CA TYR A 91 -7.19 5.71 -15.35
C TYR A 91 -8.39 5.32 -14.48
N ALA A 92 -8.53 5.91 -13.28
CA ALA A 92 -9.68 5.67 -12.41
C ALA A 92 -10.99 6.07 -13.10
N TRP A 93 -11.00 7.23 -13.77
CA TRP A 93 -12.13 7.64 -14.58
C TRP A 93 -12.38 6.67 -15.75
N PHE A 94 -11.34 6.20 -16.43
CA PHE A 94 -11.49 5.27 -17.56
C PHE A 94 -12.16 3.95 -17.15
N ILE A 95 -11.78 3.39 -16.00
CA ILE A 95 -12.29 2.07 -15.56
C ILE A 95 -13.70 2.11 -14.98
N ASP A 96 -14.12 3.22 -14.38
CA ASP A 96 -15.40 3.31 -13.65
C ASP A 96 -16.35 4.37 -14.23
N ARG A 97 -15.90 5.16 -15.22
CA ARG A 97 -16.61 6.29 -15.86
C ARG A 97 -17.19 7.30 -14.87
N ARG A 98 -16.70 7.30 -13.64
CA ARG A 98 -17.16 8.12 -12.53
C ARG A 98 -15.95 8.57 -11.74
N LEU A 99 -15.77 9.89 -11.64
CA LEU A 99 -14.80 10.49 -10.74
C LEU A 99 -15.57 11.18 -9.61
N ASN A 100 -15.27 10.84 -8.37
CA ASN A 100 -15.79 11.52 -7.19
C ASN A 100 -14.66 11.79 -6.19
N ALA A 101 -14.94 12.62 -5.19
CA ALA A 101 -13.96 12.99 -4.17
C ALA A 101 -13.37 11.77 -3.43
N ALA A 102 -14.16 10.71 -3.26
CA ALA A 102 -13.68 9.48 -2.63
C ALA A 102 -12.63 8.76 -3.49
N ALA A 103 -12.82 8.69 -4.81
CA ALA A 103 -11.85 8.07 -5.72
C ALA A 103 -10.52 8.84 -5.75
N VAL A 104 -10.58 10.17 -5.77
CA VAL A 104 -9.39 11.02 -5.66
C VAL A 104 -8.73 10.86 -4.29
N GLY A 105 -9.52 10.86 -3.21
CA GLY A 105 -9.04 10.63 -1.85
C GLY A 105 -8.39 9.25 -1.69
N TRP A 106 -8.87 8.23 -2.40
CA TRP A 106 -8.23 6.92 -2.43
C TRP A 106 -6.86 6.96 -3.09
N ILE A 107 -6.71 7.62 -4.24
CA ILE A 107 -5.41 7.79 -4.92
C ILE A 107 -4.40 8.50 -4.01
N LEU A 108 -4.82 9.59 -3.36
CA LEU A 108 -3.97 10.34 -2.42
C LEU A 108 -3.63 9.51 -1.18
N TYR A 109 -4.57 8.71 -0.68
CA TYR A 109 -4.31 7.79 0.42
C TYR A 109 -3.27 6.72 0.06
N LEU A 110 -3.32 6.19 -1.16
CA LEU A 110 -2.29 5.25 -1.62
C LEU A 110 -0.91 5.91 -1.69
N LEU A 111 -0.82 7.20 -2.06
CA LEU A 111 0.44 7.94 -1.99
C LEU A 111 0.95 8.03 -0.55
N LEU A 112 0.07 8.40 0.39
CA LEU A 112 0.43 8.48 1.81
C LEU A 112 0.92 7.13 2.35
N ILE A 113 0.28 6.03 1.94
CA ILE A 113 0.76 4.69 2.27
C ILE A 113 2.16 4.44 1.72
N SER A 114 2.35 4.67 0.42
CA SER A 114 3.65 4.44 -0.21
C SER A 114 4.77 5.26 0.45
N ILE A 115 4.49 6.48 0.91
CA ILE A 115 5.47 7.28 1.66
C ILE A 115 5.93 6.56 2.93
N TRP A 116 5.01 6.19 3.83
CA TRP A 116 5.44 5.58 5.10
C TRP A 116 5.95 4.15 4.91
N GLU A 117 5.42 3.39 3.96
CA GLU A 117 5.87 2.02 3.70
C GLU A 117 7.29 1.98 3.16
N GLU A 118 7.65 2.86 2.22
CA GLU A 118 9.01 2.91 1.69
C GLU A 118 9.98 3.51 2.72
N TRP A 119 9.57 4.57 3.43
CA TRP A 119 10.33 5.11 4.56
C TRP A 119 10.69 4.04 5.58
N VAL A 120 9.70 3.28 6.06
CA VAL A 120 9.89 2.29 7.13
C VAL A 120 10.66 1.07 6.62
N PHE A 121 10.20 0.45 5.54
CA PHE A 121 10.66 -0.89 5.17
C PHE A 121 11.86 -0.90 4.22
N ARG A 122 12.14 0.19 3.49
CA ARG A 122 13.29 0.24 2.58
C ARG A 122 14.45 1.03 3.16
N LEU A 123 14.16 1.95 4.08
CA LEU A 123 15.17 2.80 4.69
C LEU A 123 15.31 2.53 6.19
N ALA A 124 14.34 2.89 7.01
CA ALA A 124 14.51 2.92 8.46
C ALA A 124 14.86 1.54 9.07
N LEU A 125 14.00 0.54 8.89
CA LEU A 125 14.19 -0.79 9.50
C LEU A 125 15.45 -1.53 9.02
N PRO A 126 15.72 -1.68 7.70
CA PRO A 126 16.87 -2.48 7.28
C PRO A 126 18.21 -1.84 7.63
N TYR A 127 18.33 -0.51 7.56
CA TYR A 127 19.58 0.17 7.91
C TYR A 127 19.79 0.23 9.43
N PHE A 128 18.74 0.52 10.21
CA PHE A 128 18.84 0.44 11.66
C PHE A 128 19.24 -0.96 12.14
N ALA A 129 18.64 -2.00 11.58
CA ALA A 129 18.97 -3.35 11.97
C ALA A 129 20.41 -3.73 11.54
N ALA A 130 20.90 -3.17 10.43
CA ALA A 130 22.28 -3.33 10.02
C ALA A 130 23.28 -2.64 10.95
N GLU A 131 22.96 -1.41 11.40
CA GLU A 131 23.74 -0.69 12.41
C GLU A 131 23.78 -1.43 13.76
N ASN A 132 22.77 -2.25 14.04
CA ASN A 132 22.68 -3.08 15.24
C ASN A 132 23.21 -4.52 15.04
N GLY A 133 24.12 -4.71 14.08
CA GLY A 133 24.92 -5.93 13.94
C GLY A 133 24.35 -7.01 13.01
N MET A 134 23.23 -6.75 12.34
CA MET A 134 22.76 -7.64 11.28
C MET A 134 23.47 -7.33 9.95
N GLU A 135 23.79 -8.35 9.15
CA GLU A 135 24.27 -8.10 7.78
C GLU A 135 23.17 -7.36 6.98
N LEU A 136 23.51 -6.26 6.28
CA LEU A 136 22.54 -5.43 5.56
C LEU A 136 21.66 -6.22 4.59
N ARG A 137 22.23 -7.21 3.88
CA ARG A 137 21.44 -8.06 2.96
C ARG A 137 20.37 -8.83 3.71
N THR A 138 20.73 -9.42 4.85
CA THR A 138 19.80 -10.14 5.73
C THR A 138 18.76 -9.20 6.32
N ALA A 139 19.15 -7.98 6.69
CA ALA A 139 18.25 -6.94 7.18
C ALA A 139 17.20 -6.53 6.15
N VAL A 140 17.62 -6.35 4.89
CA VAL A 140 16.72 -6.05 3.76
C VAL A 140 15.74 -7.22 3.52
N ILE A 141 16.22 -8.46 3.53
CA ILE A 141 15.34 -9.63 3.37
C ILE A 141 14.32 -9.70 4.51
N ALA A 142 14.78 -9.56 5.76
CA ALA A 142 13.91 -9.59 6.94
C ALA A 142 12.85 -8.47 6.89
N SER A 143 13.25 -7.25 6.54
CA SER A 143 12.32 -6.11 6.37
C SER A 143 11.24 -6.40 5.32
N ASN A 144 11.58 -7.01 4.20
CA ASN A 144 10.62 -7.35 3.15
C ASN A 144 9.68 -8.50 3.54
N VAL A 145 10.16 -9.46 4.33
CA VAL A 145 9.30 -10.50 4.93
C VAL A 145 8.32 -9.85 5.91
N LEU A 146 8.77 -8.93 6.76
CA LEU A 146 7.91 -8.16 7.66
C LEU A 146 6.88 -7.33 6.90
N PHE A 147 7.27 -6.69 5.80
CA PHE A 147 6.36 -5.96 4.91
C PHE A 147 5.22 -6.84 4.37
N GLY A 148 5.55 -8.02 3.83
CA GLY A 148 4.55 -9.00 3.38
C GLY A 148 3.68 -9.52 4.52
N ALA A 149 4.27 -9.80 5.68
CA ALA A 149 3.54 -10.24 6.86
C ALA A 149 2.56 -9.15 7.35
N ALA A 150 2.97 -7.88 7.35
CA ALA A 150 2.10 -6.77 7.70
C ALA A 150 0.84 -6.77 6.83
N HIS A 151 0.96 -6.97 5.52
CA HIS A 151 -0.19 -7.09 4.60
C HIS A 151 -1.09 -8.28 4.93
N TYR A 152 -0.52 -9.40 5.36
CA TYR A 152 -1.28 -10.58 5.75
C TYR A 152 -2.21 -10.30 6.95
N PHE A 153 -1.71 -9.58 7.96
CA PHE A 153 -2.45 -9.31 9.20
C PHE A 153 -3.34 -8.07 9.12
N THR A 154 -2.82 -6.99 8.56
CA THR A 154 -3.50 -5.68 8.51
C THR A 154 -4.54 -5.63 7.40
N LEU A 155 -4.20 -6.11 6.20
CA LEU A 155 -5.06 -6.07 5.01
C LEU A 155 -5.78 -7.39 4.69
N ARG A 156 -5.50 -8.44 5.47
CA ARG A 156 -6.06 -9.78 5.27
C ARG A 156 -5.84 -10.30 3.84
N TRP A 157 -4.69 -10.00 3.26
CA TRP A 157 -4.34 -10.53 1.95
C TRP A 157 -4.18 -12.05 1.99
N LYS A 158 -4.41 -12.71 0.85
CA LYS A 158 -4.03 -14.11 0.66
C LYS A 158 -2.51 -14.19 0.68
N TRP A 159 -1.96 -15.26 1.25
CA TRP A 159 -0.52 -15.40 1.49
C TRP A 159 0.31 -15.26 0.20
N GLN A 160 -0.21 -15.67 -0.97
CA GLN A 160 0.49 -15.55 -2.25
C GLN A 160 0.77 -14.08 -2.60
N TRP A 161 -0.19 -13.20 -2.32
CA TRP A 161 -0.03 -11.76 -2.56
C TRP A 161 0.91 -11.11 -1.55
N CYS A 162 1.01 -11.66 -0.34
CA CYS A 162 2.00 -11.23 0.64
C CYS A 162 3.43 -11.62 0.21
N VAL A 163 3.60 -12.82 -0.36
CA VAL A 163 4.88 -13.24 -0.97
C VAL A 163 5.22 -12.35 -2.16
N ALA A 164 4.25 -12.08 -3.04
CA ALA A 164 4.46 -11.16 -4.16
C ALA A 164 4.83 -9.74 -3.69
N ALA A 165 4.21 -9.23 -2.62
CA ALA A 165 4.55 -7.94 -2.02
C ALA A 165 5.97 -7.93 -1.44
N ALA A 166 6.39 -9.00 -0.76
CA ALA A 166 7.76 -9.12 -0.25
C ALA A 166 8.78 -9.15 -1.40
N LEU A 167 8.52 -9.89 -2.48
CA LEU A 167 9.39 -9.93 -3.66
C LEU A 167 9.43 -8.59 -4.41
N GLY A 168 8.28 -7.93 -4.56
CA GLY A 168 8.20 -6.58 -5.11
C GLY A 168 8.99 -5.58 -4.26
N GLY A 169 8.90 -5.71 -2.93
CA GLY A 169 9.69 -4.92 -2.01
C GLY A 169 11.20 -5.19 -2.10
N MET A 170 11.63 -6.42 -2.38
CA MET A 170 13.03 -6.74 -2.69
C MET A 170 13.50 -6.02 -3.96
N ALA A 171 12.67 -5.97 -5.01
CA ALA A 171 12.98 -5.23 -6.22
C ALA A 171 13.10 -3.71 -5.96
N LEU A 172 12.20 -3.15 -5.16
CA LEU A 172 12.26 -1.75 -4.71
C LEU A 172 13.48 -1.48 -3.84
N SER A 173 13.85 -2.40 -2.95
CA SER A 173 15.07 -2.30 -2.12
C SER A 173 16.32 -2.29 -3.00
N ARG A 174 16.34 -3.09 -4.08
CA ARG A 174 17.42 -3.04 -5.07
C ARG A 174 17.45 -1.72 -5.83
N ASN A 175 16.29 -1.19 -6.24
CA ASN A 175 16.20 0.12 -6.88
C ASN A 175 16.74 1.22 -5.96
N PHE A 176 16.33 1.21 -4.68
CA PHE A 176 16.85 2.10 -3.66
C PHE A 176 18.37 1.97 -3.50
N ALA A 177 18.91 0.75 -3.43
CA ALA A 177 20.36 0.54 -3.28
C ALA A 177 21.19 1.06 -4.48
N VAL A 178 20.60 1.10 -5.69
CA VAL A 178 21.28 1.57 -6.91
C VAL A 178 21.20 3.09 -7.06
N HIS A 179 20.05 3.69 -6.76
CA HIS A 179 19.80 5.11 -7.01
C HIS A 179 19.88 5.99 -5.75
N TYR A 180 19.77 5.37 -4.57
CA TYR A 180 19.69 6.02 -3.27
C TYR A 180 18.67 7.17 -3.21
N ASP A 181 17.54 6.97 -3.88
CA ASP A 181 16.48 7.96 -4.05
C ASP A 181 15.16 7.41 -3.49
N LEU A 182 14.77 7.90 -2.32
CA LEU A 182 13.55 7.46 -1.65
C LEU A 182 12.29 7.95 -2.39
N VAL A 183 12.32 9.13 -2.99
CA VAL A 183 11.14 9.71 -3.66
C VAL A 183 10.82 8.95 -4.95
N LEU A 184 11.86 8.52 -5.69
CA LEU A 184 11.70 7.63 -6.84
C LEU A 184 10.99 6.33 -6.44
N VAL A 185 11.46 5.68 -5.37
CA VAL A 185 10.92 4.41 -4.89
C VAL A 185 9.48 4.56 -4.39
N ILE A 186 9.17 5.66 -3.70
CA ILE A 186 7.79 6.03 -3.32
C ILE A 186 6.90 6.16 -4.56
N GLY A 187 7.38 6.81 -5.63
CA GLY A 187 6.63 6.95 -6.88
C GLY A 187 6.32 5.61 -7.54
N ILE A 188 7.32 4.74 -7.68
CA ILE A 188 7.14 3.39 -8.24
C ILE A 188 6.14 2.58 -7.41
N HIS A 189 6.27 2.63 -6.08
CA HIS A 189 5.35 1.94 -5.19
C HIS A 189 3.93 2.50 -5.28
N TRP A 190 3.77 3.81 -5.33
CA TRP A 190 2.44 4.44 -5.45
C TRP A 190 1.71 3.97 -6.70
N LEU A 191 2.40 3.93 -7.85
CA LEU A 191 1.87 3.38 -9.08
C LEU A 191 1.47 1.89 -8.92
N ALA A 192 2.37 1.07 -8.36
CA ALA A 192 2.12 -0.36 -8.18
C ALA A 192 0.92 -0.63 -7.26
N THR A 193 0.81 0.10 -6.15
CA THR A 193 -0.29 -0.01 -5.19
C THR A 193 -1.61 0.42 -5.80
N PHE A 194 -1.62 1.49 -6.61
CA PHE A 194 -2.80 1.89 -7.37
C PHE A 194 -3.22 0.84 -8.40
N VAL A 195 -2.31 0.34 -9.24
CA VAL A 195 -2.63 -0.71 -10.23
C VAL A 195 -3.17 -1.98 -9.54
N ASN A 196 -2.67 -2.26 -8.34
CA ASN A 196 -3.16 -3.38 -7.54
C ASN A 196 -4.53 -3.15 -6.92
N THR A 197 -4.87 -1.90 -6.61
CA THR A 197 -6.11 -1.53 -5.94
C THR A 197 -6.72 -0.26 -6.54
N PRO A 198 -7.09 -0.25 -7.83
CA PRO A 198 -7.46 1.00 -8.51
C PRO A 198 -8.85 1.51 -8.09
N ARG A 199 -9.61 0.70 -7.35
CA ARG A 199 -10.95 0.99 -6.85
C ARG A 199 -10.95 1.08 -5.35
N LEU A 200 -11.82 1.94 -4.83
CA LEU A 200 -12.10 2.02 -3.39
C LEU A 200 -12.51 0.66 -2.82
N PRO A 201 -12.12 0.35 -1.57
CA PRO A 201 -12.70 -0.79 -0.87
C PRO A 201 -14.21 -0.58 -0.75
N GLY A 202 -14.99 -1.50 -1.29
CA GLY A 202 -16.45 -1.39 -1.30
C GLY A 202 -17.06 -1.20 -2.67
N GLY A 203 -16.28 -0.69 -3.63
CA GLY A 203 -16.77 -0.47 -4.99
C GLY A 203 -17.08 -1.79 -5.69
N SER A 204 -18.36 -2.03 -6.00
CA SER A 204 -18.76 -2.99 -7.03
C SER A 204 -18.29 -2.49 -8.40
N ARG A 205 -18.08 -3.42 -9.34
CA ARG A 205 -18.03 -3.04 -10.77
C ARG A 205 -19.36 -2.37 -11.08
N ALA A 206 -19.34 -1.19 -11.68
CA ALA A 206 -20.53 -0.71 -12.36
C ALA A 206 -20.91 -1.80 -13.38
N ALA A 207 -22.13 -2.32 -13.25
CA ALA A 207 -22.71 -3.24 -14.23
C ALA A 207 -23.01 -2.49 -15.52
#